data_AF-A0A7C3HGT4-F1
#
_entry.id   AF-A0A7C3HGT4-F1
#
_cell.length_a   1.000
_cell.length_b   1.000
_cell.length_c   1.000
_cell.angle_alpha   90.00
_cell.angle_beta   90.00
_cell.angle_gamma   90.00
#
_symmetry.space_group_name_H-M   'P 1'
#
loop_
_entity.id
_entity.type
_entity.pdbx_description
1 polymer ?
#
loop_
_entity_poly.entity_id
_entity_poly.type
_entity_poly.pdbx_seq_one_letter_code
_entity_poly.pdbx_strand_id
1 'polypeptide(L)'
;MTPDRHDTPPGPATDLHAPTDVDGLAWGSEPPEPRADATFYTPIWLVAVFGVFLYWGSTYVDRNGGGFNPLVFTPGERLADVEARVPRSEADALLAQGRKVYNLYCTACHQPNGRGDASRGFPPLAGSDWVLAEGPNRIIRIVLNGLQGPITVNGVQYDNQMLPWRDQLTDEDIAAVITFIRGNKEWGNNAGPATPAQVKAIRDATESRGTYTPWTAAELLTIPVKD
;
A
#
# COMPACT_ATOMS: atom_id res chain seq x y z
N MET A 1 56.02 -18.20 -79.63
CA MET A 1 55.67 -18.57 -81.02
C MET A 1 54.17 -18.83 -81.02
N THR A 2 53.46 -18.09 -81.88
CA THR A 2 52.01 -18.11 -82.24
C THR A 2 50.95 -17.80 -81.16
N PRO A 3 49.78 -17.24 -81.55
CA PRO A 3 49.57 -16.22 -82.58
C PRO A 3 48.64 -15.06 -82.17
N ASP A 4 48.78 -14.01 -82.97
CA ASP A 4 47.90 -12.88 -83.22
C ASP A 4 46.39 -13.21 -83.17
N ARG A 5 45.59 -12.39 -82.48
CA ARG A 5 44.13 -12.48 -82.50
C ARG A 5 43.56 -11.13 -82.90
N HIS A 6 43.08 -11.08 -84.14
CA HIS A 6 42.41 -9.98 -84.79
C HIS A 6 41.22 -9.42 -83.98
N ASP A 7 41.20 -8.10 -83.80
CA ASP A 7 40.04 -7.32 -83.37
C ASP A 7 39.02 -7.20 -84.53
N THR A 8 37.82 -7.73 -84.33
CA THR A 8 36.64 -7.39 -85.12
C THR A 8 35.71 -6.50 -84.29
N PRO A 9 35.15 -5.41 -84.86
CA PRO A 9 34.26 -4.53 -84.13
C PRO A 9 32.90 -5.20 -83.87
N PRO A 10 32.24 -4.90 -82.73
CA PRO A 10 30.92 -5.44 -82.44
C PRO A 10 29.88 -4.88 -83.42
N GLY A 11 29.02 -5.76 -83.94
CA GLY A 11 27.85 -5.41 -84.75
C GLY A 11 26.78 -4.65 -83.96
N PRO A 12 25.74 -4.12 -84.63
CA PRO A 12 24.73 -3.28 -83.99
C PRO A 12 23.98 -4.05 -82.89
N ALA A 13 23.81 -3.41 -81.73
CA ALA A 13 23.04 -3.94 -80.62
C ALA A 13 21.61 -4.23 -81.08
N THR A 14 21.24 -5.51 -81.15
CA THR A 14 19.85 -5.93 -81.24
C THR A 14 19.13 -5.51 -79.96
N ASP A 15 18.07 -4.74 -80.10
CA ASP A 15 17.16 -4.35 -79.03
C ASP A 15 16.66 -5.60 -78.28
N LEU A 16 17.25 -5.84 -77.10
CA LEU A 16 16.75 -6.84 -76.17
C LEU A 16 15.42 -6.32 -75.64
N HIS A 17 14.33 -6.98 -76.02
CA HIS A 17 13.03 -6.82 -75.37
C HIS A 17 13.23 -6.89 -73.86
N ALA A 18 12.81 -5.83 -73.15
CA ALA A 18 12.85 -5.81 -71.70
C ALA A 18 12.14 -7.05 -71.15
N PRO A 19 12.73 -7.76 -70.17
CA PRO A 19 12.05 -8.91 -69.58
C PRO A 19 10.72 -8.45 -69.00
N THR A 20 9.70 -9.29 -69.14
CA THR A 20 8.43 -9.17 -68.40
C THR A 20 8.46 -10.17 -67.25
N ASP A 21 7.72 -9.92 -66.17
CA ASP A 21 7.57 -10.87 -65.08
C ASP A 21 6.62 -12.02 -65.47
N VAL A 22 6.39 -12.95 -64.54
CA VAL A 22 5.53 -14.13 -64.77
C VAL A 22 4.08 -13.78 -65.11
N ASP A 23 3.67 -12.54 -64.85
CA ASP A 23 2.34 -12.00 -65.11
C ASP A 23 2.31 -11.11 -66.38
N GLY A 24 3.43 -11.04 -67.11
CA GLY A 24 3.56 -10.29 -68.35
C GLY A 24 3.71 -8.78 -68.16
N LEU A 25 3.97 -8.32 -66.93
CA LEU A 25 4.17 -6.91 -66.59
C LEU A 25 5.63 -6.53 -66.73
N ALA A 26 5.89 -5.27 -67.08
CA ALA A 26 7.25 -4.74 -67.15
C ALA A 26 7.82 -4.65 -65.72
N TRP A 27 9.05 -5.14 -65.50
CA TRP A 27 9.69 -5.05 -64.19
C TRP A 27 9.75 -3.58 -63.72
N GLY A 28 9.03 -3.27 -62.64
CA GLY A 28 8.89 -1.92 -62.09
C GLY A 28 7.54 -1.24 -62.33
N SER A 29 6.61 -1.86 -63.07
CA SER A 29 5.21 -1.41 -63.09
C SER A 29 4.47 -1.98 -61.89
N GLU A 30 4.05 -1.13 -60.95
CA GLU A 30 3.15 -1.55 -59.89
C GLU A 30 1.77 -1.91 -60.47
N PRO A 31 1.16 -3.02 -60.06
CA PRO A 31 -0.23 -3.31 -60.38
C PRO A 31 -1.13 -2.19 -59.84
N PRO A 32 -2.24 -1.86 -60.51
CA PRO A 32 -3.18 -0.87 -59.99
C PRO A 32 -3.67 -1.27 -58.60
N GLU A 33 -3.70 -0.31 -57.66
CA GLU A 33 -4.16 -0.55 -56.30
C GLU A 33 -5.55 -1.21 -56.30
N PRO A 34 -5.74 -2.30 -55.54
CA PRO A 34 -7.06 -2.87 -55.36
C PRO A 34 -7.93 -1.82 -54.68
N ARG A 35 -8.91 -1.30 -55.44
CA ARG A 35 -9.91 -0.39 -54.88
C ARG A 35 -10.78 -1.19 -53.93
N ALA A 36 -10.85 -0.76 -52.67
CA ALA A 36 -11.81 -1.30 -51.71
C ALA A 36 -13.22 -0.84 -52.10
N ASP A 37 -13.82 -1.50 -53.08
CA ASP A 37 -15.23 -1.36 -53.44
C ASP A 37 -16.15 -2.24 -52.56
N ALA A 38 -15.55 -3.10 -51.74
CA ALA A 38 -16.24 -3.85 -50.70
C ALA A 38 -16.68 -2.91 -49.56
N THR A 39 -17.83 -2.26 -49.75
CA THR A 39 -18.63 -1.78 -48.62
C THR A 39 -19.05 -3.03 -47.84
N PHE A 40 -18.27 -3.43 -46.83
CA PHE A 40 -18.60 -4.57 -45.99
C PHE A 40 -19.83 -4.23 -45.15
N TYR A 41 -21.02 -4.49 -45.69
CA TYR A 41 -22.26 -4.41 -44.94
C TYR A 41 -22.19 -5.43 -43.82
N THR A 42 -22.02 -4.98 -42.57
CA THR A 42 -22.18 -5.88 -41.43
C THR A 42 -23.61 -6.40 -41.47
N PRO A 43 -23.82 -7.71 -41.62
CA PRO A 43 -25.17 -8.24 -41.74
C PRO A 43 -25.96 -7.86 -40.48
N ILE A 44 -27.10 -7.20 -40.65
CA ILE A 44 -27.94 -6.74 -39.54
C ILE A 44 -28.33 -7.92 -38.62
N TRP A 45 -28.49 -9.13 -39.19
CA TRP A 45 -28.76 -10.34 -38.41
C TRP A 45 -27.63 -10.70 -37.45
N LEU A 46 -26.37 -10.46 -37.82
CA LEU A 46 -25.21 -10.74 -36.97
C LEU A 46 -25.19 -9.77 -35.78
N VAL A 47 -25.47 -8.49 -36.02
CA VAL A 47 -25.64 -7.48 -34.95
C VAL A 47 -26.78 -7.87 -34.02
N ALA A 48 -27.91 -8.32 -34.55
CA ALA A 48 -29.04 -8.77 -33.75
C ALA A 48 -28.69 -9.99 -32.88
N VAL A 49 -27.98 -10.98 -33.43
CA VAL A 49 -27.53 -12.16 -32.69
C VAL A 49 -26.58 -11.78 -31.56
N PHE A 50 -25.57 -10.92 -31.82
CA PHE A 50 -24.70 -10.40 -30.77
C PHE A 50 -25.46 -9.62 -29.71
N GLY A 51 -26.43 -8.80 -30.12
CA GLY A 51 -27.30 -8.07 -29.19
C GLY A 51 -28.11 -9.01 -28.28
N VAL A 52 -28.65 -10.10 -28.83
CA VAL A 52 -29.35 -11.12 -28.04
C VAL A 52 -28.41 -11.81 -27.06
N PHE A 53 -27.19 -12.19 -27.48
CA PHE A 53 -26.22 -12.80 -26.57
C PHE A 53 -25.76 -11.84 -25.47
N LEU A 54 -25.54 -10.56 -25.79
CA LEU A 54 -25.18 -9.56 -24.80
C LEU A 54 -26.32 -9.31 -23.81
N TYR A 55 -27.57 -9.21 -24.30
CA TYR A 55 -28.73 -9.06 -23.44
C TYR A 55 -28.94 -10.29 -22.54
N TRP A 56 -28.87 -11.49 -23.11
CA TRP A 56 -29.09 -12.71 -22.35
C TRP A 56 -27.93 -12.98 -21.37
N GLY A 57 -26.69 -12.73 -21.80
CA GLY A 57 -25.50 -12.78 -20.95
C GLY A 57 -25.58 -11.79 -19.79
N SER A 58 -25.96 -10.53 -20.06
CA SER A 58 -26.18 -9.52 -19.02
C SER A 58 -27.25 -9.97 -18.05
N THR A 59 -28.44 -10.33 -18.53
CA THR A 59 -29.54 -10.77 -17.65
C THR A 59 -29.21 -12.04 -16.87
N TYR A 60 -28.42 -12.96 -17.43
CA TYR A 60 -27.94 -14.15 -16.73
C TYR A 60 -26.96 -13.77 -15.62
N VAL A 61 -26.00 -12.89 -15.91
CA VAL A 61 -25.04 -12.38 -14.93
C VAL A 61 -25.73 -11.55 -13.85
N ASP A 62 -26.74 -10.75 -14.18
CA ASP A 62 -27.52 -9.99 -13.19
C ASP A 62 -28.33 -10.91 -12.27
N ARG A 63 -28.91 -11.99 -12.82
CA ARG A 63 -29.71 -12.95 -12.06
C ARG A 63 -28.87 -13.95 -11.24
N ASN A 64 -27.67 -14.30 -11.70
CA ASN A 64 -26.84 -15.36 -11.11
C ASN A 64 -25.51 -14.85 -10.51
N GLY A 65 -25.13 -13.59 -10.75
CA GLY A 65 -23.87 -13.00 -10.31
C GLY A 65 -23.85 -12.50 -8.87
N GLY A 66 -24.91 -12.73 -8.10
CA GLY A 66 -24.93 -12.46 -6.66
C GLY A 66 -24.89 -10.98 -6.27
N GLY A 67 -25.25 -10.07 -7.18
CA GLY A 67 -25.27 -8.63 -6.95
C GLY A 67 -23.87 -8.09 -6.67
N PHE A 68 -23.20 -7.56 -7.69
CA PHE A 68 -21.87 -6.95 -7.60
C PHE A 68 -21.87 -5.76 -6.62
N ASN A 69 -21.81 -6.05 -5.33
CA ASN A 69 -21.74 -5.06 -4.27
C ASN A 69 -20.27 -4.65 -4.12
N PRO A 70 -19.93 -3.36 -4.29
CA PRO A 70 -18.55 -2.89 -4.16
C PRO A 70 -17.95 -3.10 -2.76
N LEU A 71 -18.75 -3.48 -1.76
CA LEU A 71 -18.29 -3.87 -0.42
C LEU A 71 -17.95 -5.37 -0.28
N VAL A 72 -18.17 -6.20 -1.30
CA VAL A 72 -17.97 -7.67 -1.28
C VAL A 72 -16.89 -8.08 -2.28
N PHE A 73 -15.67 -7.59 -2.08
CA PHE A 73 -14.51 -7.95 -2.92
C PHE A 73 -13.54 -8.96 -2.27
N THR A 74 -13.92 -9.63 -1.17
CA THR A 74 -13.15 -10.76 -0.62
C THR A 74 -13.87 -12.09 -0.92
N PRO A 75 -13.46 -12.84 -1.97
CA PRO A 75 -14.00 -14.17 -2.20
C PRO A 75 -13.62 -15.08 -1.02
N GLY A 76 -14.61 -15.51 -0.24
CA GLY A 76 -14.45 -16.50 0.83
C GLY A 76 -14.66 -16.01 2.27
N GLU A 77 -14.94 -14.72 2.49
CA GLU A 77 -15.27 -14.23 3.83
C GLU A 77 -16.78 -14.18 4.02
N ARG A 78 -17.31 -14.79 5.10
CA ARG A 78 -18.73 -14.65 5.42
C ARG A 78 -18.98 -13.20 5.82
N LEU A 79 -20.15 -12.66 5.48
CA LEU A 79 -20.56 -11.31 5.87
C LEU A 79 -20.36 -11.05 7.36
N ALA A 80 -20.66 -12.03 8.21
CA ALA A 80 -20.43 -11.95 9.66
C ALA A 80 -18.95 -11.72 10.04
N ASP A 81 -18.01 -12.32 9.30
CA ASP A 81 -16.57 -12.17 9.55
C ASP A 81 -16.06 -10.80 9.06
N VAL A 82 -16.67 -10.24 8.01
CA VAL A 82 -16.40 -8.88 7.52
C VAL A 82 -16.99 -7.84 8.47
N GLU A 83 -18.25 -8.00 8.88
CA GLU A 83 -18.95 -7.15 9.85
C GLU A 83 -18.28 -7.13 11.24
N ALA A 84 -17.51 -8.16 11.57
CA ALA A 84 -16.69 -8.20 12.79
C ALA A 84 -15.39 -7.38 12.67
N ARG A 85 -14.90 -7.13 11.46
CA ARG A 85 -13.66 -6.39 11.18
C ARG A 85 -13.90 -4.95 10.74
N VAL A 86 -15.07 -4.66 10.20
CA VAL A 86 -15.49 -3.30 9.85
C VAL A 86 -15.70 -2.51 11.15
N PRO A 87 -14.99 -1.37 11.33
CA PRO A 87 -15.20 -0.53 12.49
C PRO A 87 -16.65 -0.02 12.55
N ARG A 88 -17.32 -0.21 13.69
CA ARG A 88 -18.74 0.16 13.86
C ARG A 88 -18.93 1.58 14.40
N SER A 89 -17.83 2.21 14.79
CA SER A 89 -17.75 3.57 15.31
C SER A 89 -16.40 4.20 14.97
N GLU A 90 -16.31 5.53 15.06
CA GLU A 90 -15.03 6.24 14.95
C GLU A 90 -14.01 5.74 15.99
N ALA A 91 -14.47 5.37 17.18
CA ALA A 91 -13.63 4.78 18.22
C ALA A 91 -13.07 3.42 17.79
N ASP A 92 -13.88 2.57 17.16
CA ASP A 92 -13.40 1.28 16.62
C ASP A 92 -12.41 1.49 15.47
N ALA A 93 -12.61 2.53 14.65
CA ALA A 93 -11.74 2.83 13.53
C ALA A 93 -10.36 3.30 14.04
N LEU A 94 -10.36 4.14 15.07
CA LEU A 94 -9.15 4.58 15.76
C LEU A 94 -8.40 3.40 16.38
N LEU A 95 -9.10 2.46 17.03
CA LEU A 95 -8.49 1.25 17.59
C LEU A 95 -7.90 0.33 16.51
N ALA A 96 -8.59 0.16 15.37
CA ALA A 96 -8.12 -0.62 14.24
C ALA A 96 -6.86 0.00 13.61
N GLN A 97 -6.84 1.32 13.43
CA GLN A 97 -5.65 2.06 12.97
C GLN A 97 -4.51 1.92 13.98
N GLY A 98 -4.79 2.10 15.27
CA GLY A 98 -3.80 1.96 16.34
C GLY A 98 -3.18 0.57 16.38
N ARG A 99 -3.98 -0.49 16.19
CA ARG A 99 -3.49 -1.86 16.06
C ARG A 99 -2.59 -2.05 14.84
N LYS A 100 -2.95 -1.46 13.70
CA LYS A 100 -2.11 -1.50 12.48
C LYS A 100 -0.75 -0.84 12.73
N VAL A 101 -0.73 0.36 13.31
CA VAL A 101 0.50 1.08 13.67
C VAL A 101 1.33 0.27 14.66
N TYR A 102 0.69 -0.28 15.71
CA TYR A 102 1.37 -1.14 16.69
C TYR A 102 2.09 -2.32 16.03
N ASN A 103 1.38 -3.01 15.13
CA ASN A 103 1.91 -4.17 14.42
C ASN A 103 3.11 -3.84 13.54
N LEU A 104 3.14 -2.65 12.94
CA LEU A 104 4.21 -2.23 12.03
C LEU A 104 5.45 -1.72 12.78
N TYR A 105 5.26 -0.96 13.87
CA TYR A 105 6.36 -0.20 14.48
C TYR A 105 6.75 -0.65 15.88
N CYS A 106 5.83 -1.26 16.64
CA CYS A 106 6.01 -1.47 18.08
C CYS A 106 6.25 -2.94 18.45
N THR A 107 5.68 -3.88 17.70
CA THR A 107 5.72 -5.32 18.01
C THR A 107 7.12 -5.91 18.04
N ALA A 108 8.06 -5.37 17.26
CA ALA A 108 9.43 -5.87 17.21
C ALA A 108 10.13 -5.87 18.59
N CYS A 109 9.78 -4.90 19.44
CA CYS A 109 10.32 -4.76 20.80
C CYS A 109 9.31 -5.15 21.87
N HIS A 110 8.07 -4.66 21.78
CA HIS A 110 7.04 -4.86 22.81
C HIS A 110 6.24 -6.15 22.65
N GLN A 111 6.50 -6.92 21.59
CA GLN A 111 5.84 -8.18 21.25
C GLN A 111 4.35 -8.04 20.88
N PRO A 112 3.77 -8.98 20.11
CA PRO A 112 2.34 -8.95 19.77
C PRO A 112 1.40 -8.94 20.99
N ASN A 113 1.85 -9.54 22.10
CA ASN A 113 1.09 -9.61 23.35
C ASN A 113 1.35 -8.43 24.31
N GLY A 114 2.15 -7.44 23.90
CA GLY A 114 2.47 -6.27 24.72
C GLY A 114 3.32 -6.57 25.96
N ARG A 115 3.84 -7.80 26.14
CA ARG A 115 4.61 -8.17 27.34
C ARG A 115 6.09 -7.81 27.26
N GLY A 116 6.55 -7.32 26.11
CA GLY A 116 7.96 -7.05 25.87
C GLY A 116 8.82 -8.29 26.02
N ASP A 117 10.11 -8.07 26.28
CA ASP A 117 11.09 -9.10 26.54
C ASP A 117 12.11 -8.55 27.55
N ALA A 118 11.94 -8.93 28.81
CA ALA A 118 12.81 -8.48 29.89
C ALA A 118 14.26 -8.96 29.72
N SER A 119 14.50 -10.10 29.06
CA SER A 119 15.85 -10.60 28.81
C SER A 119 16.61 -9.74 27.81
N ARG A 120 15.87 -9.04 26.93
CA ARG A 120 16.40 -8.10 25.93
C ARG A 120 16.24 -6.63 26.34
N GLY A 121 15.76 -6.38 27.56
CA GLY A 121 15.57 -5.02 28.08
C GLY A 121 14.38 -4.27 27.47
N PHE A 122 13.37 -4.96 26.91
CA PHE A 122 12.15 -4.32 26.42
C PHE A 122 11.02 -4.41 27.45
N PRO A 123 10.52 -3.29 27.98
CA PRO A 123 9.51 -3.30 29.03
C PRO A 123 8.14 -3.73 28.49
N PRO A 124 7.28 -4.29 29.37
CA PRO A 124 5.89 -4.57 29.02
C PRO A 124 5.10 -3.26 28.85
N LEU A 125 4.17 -3.26 27.90
CA LEU A 125 3.08 -2.30 27.79
C LEU A 125 1.80 -2.86 28.42
N ALA A 126 1.67 -4.18 28.47
CA ALA A 126 0.58 -4.89 29.12
C ALA A 126 0.66 -4.71 30.64
N GLY A 127 -0.39 -4.14 31.23
CA GLY A 127 -0.47 -3.86 32.66
C GLY A 127 0.60 -2.90 33.18
N SER A 128 1.21 -2.08 32.31
CA SER A 128 2.28 -1.16 32.71
C SER A 128 1.75 0.03 33.49
N ASP A 129 2.35 0.33 34.64
CA ASP A 129 2.12 1.55 35.42
C ASP A 129 2.33 2.85 34.62
N TRP A 130 3.28 2.88 33.68
CA TRP A 130 3.48 4.00 32.76
C TRP A 130 2.34 4.15 31.75
N VAL A 131 1.84 3.02 31.20
CA VAL A 131 0.71 3.01 30.27
C VAL A 131 -0.59 3.36 30.98
N LEU A 132 -0.77 2.91 32.21
CA LEU A 132 -1.98 3.07 33.02
C LEU A 132 -2.04 4.37 33.82
N ALA A 133 -1.03 5.24 33.70
CA ALA A 133 -1.06 6.56 34.30
C ALA A 133 -2.31 7.36 33.89
N GLU A 134 -2.77 8.24 34.78
CA GLU A 134 -4.04 8.96 34.68
C GLU A 134 -4.26 9.61 33.30
N GLY A 135 -3.22 10.23 32.74
CA GLY A 135 -3.26 10.83 31.41
C GLY A 135 -2.15 10.32 30.47
N PRO A 136 -2.27 10.61 29.17
CA PRO A 136 -1.36 10.11 28.14
C PRO A 136 -0.08 10.97 27.95
N ASN A 137 0.11 12.05 28.71
CA ASN A 137 1.16 13.04 28.42
C ASN A 137 2.57 12.45 28.35
N ARG A 138 2.91 11.54 29.28
CA ARG A 138 4.23 10.91 29.33
C ARG A 138 4.44 9.97 28.14
N ILE A 139 3.46 9.13 27.83
CA ILE A 139 3.59 8.16 26.74
C ILE A 139 3.60 8.85 25.36
N ILE A 140 2.88 9.96 25.19
CA ILE A 140 2.96 10.78 23.98
C ILE A 140 4.40 11.29 23.78
N ARG A 141 5.03 11.83 24.83
CA ARG A 141 6.42 12.31 24.79
C ARG A 141 7.41 11.20 24.47
N ILE A 142 7.22 10.02 25.04
CA ILE A 142 8.03 8.82 24.76
C ILE A 142 7.91 8.41 23.29
N VAL A 143 6.70 8.33 22.73
CA VAL A 143 6.51 7.93 21.33
C VAL A 143 7.10 8.96 20.37
N LEU A 144 6.93 10.25 20.65
CA LEU A 144 7.47 11.33 19.81
C LEU A 144 9.00 11.33 19.80
N ASN A 145 9.63 11.47 20.98
CA ASN A 145 11.07 11.76 21.05
C ASN A 145 11.92 10.56 21.50
N GLY A 146 11.30 9.42 21.82
CA GLY A 146 12.00 8.26 22.38
C GLY A 146 12.23 8.37 23.89
N LEU A 147 12.83 7.32 24.44
CA LEU A 147 13.21 7.21 25.85
C LEU A 147 14.61 6.60 25.94
N GLN A 148 15.44 7.07 26.87
CA GLN A 148 16.75 6.50 27.18
C GLN A 148 17.01 6.45 28.69
N GLY A 149 17.96 5.59 29.05
CA GLY A 149 18.42 5.43 30.43
C GLY A 149 17.49 4.56 31.27
N PRO A 150 17.77 4.48 32.58
CA PRO A 150 17.06 3.57 33.46
C PRO A 150 15.60 4.02 33.66
N ILE A 151 14.68 3.08 33.48
CA ILE A 151 13.26 3.20 33.78
C ILE A 151 12.80 2.00 34.61
N THR A 152 11.93 2.23 35.58
CA THR A 152 11.28 1.15 36.33
C THR A 152 9.84 1.02 35.84
N VAL A 153 9.48 -0.17 35.36
CA VAL A 153 8.11 -0.51 34.94
C VAL A 153 7.64 -1.68 35.78
N ASN A 154 6.54 -1.51 36.51
CA ASN A 154 5.99 -2.54 37.41
C ASN A 154 7.04 -3.12 38.40
N GLY A 155 7.92 -2.26 38.91
CA GLY A 155 8.99 -2.63 39.86
C GLY A 155 10.23 -3.30 39.25
N VAL A 156 10.27 -3.52 37.93
CA VAL A 156 11.42 -4.08 37.22
C VAL A 156 12.18 -2.96 36.51
N GLN A 157 13.51 -2.94 36.63
CA GLN A 157 14.37 -1.95 35.99
C GLN A 157 14.73 -2.38 34.56
N TYR A 158 14.68 -1.42 33.64
CA TYR A 158 15.10 -1.54 32.25
C TYR A 158 16.05 -0.39 31.93
N ASP A 159 17.10 -0.65 31.17
CA ASP A 159 18.06 0.36 30.73
C ASP A 159 18.36 0.14 29.24
N ASN A 160 17.42 0.55 28.40
CA ASN A 160 17.49 0.42 26.96
C ASN A 160 16.96 1.70 26.30
N GLN A 161 17.21 1.86 25.00
CA GLN A 161 16.78 3.02 24.24
C GLN A 161 15.57 2.69 23.36
N MET A 162 14.50 3.47 23.51
CA MET A 162 13.36 3.46 22.60
C MET A 162 13.57 4.54 21.52
N LEU A 163 13.42 4.13 20.26
CA LEU A 163 13.54 5.02 19.11
C LEU A 163 12.39 6.06 19.08
N PRO A 164 12.66 7.29 18.61
CA PRO A 164 11.63 8.30 18.35
C PRO A 164 10.80 7.95 17.11
N TRP A 165 9.53 8.36 17.10
CA TRP A 165 8.62 8.20 15.96
C TRP A 165 8.04 9.51 15.43
N ARG A 166 8.52 10.66 15.93
CA ARG A 166 8.07 12.00 15.55
C ARG A 166 7.98 12.17 14.03
N ASP A 167 9.00 11.78 13.30
CA ASP A 167 9.11 12.10 11.86
C ASP A 167 8.44 11.05 10.96
N GLN A 168 8.09 9.89 11.53
CA GLN A 168 7.54 8.76 10.79
C GLN A 168 6.02 8.64 10.97
N LEU A 169 5.47 9.10 12.09
CA LEU A 169 4.06 8.96 12.43
C LEU A 169 3.37 10.31 12.55
N THR A 170 2.16 10.37 11.99
CA THR A 170 1.24 11.51 12.10
C THR A 170 0.68 11.63 13.53
N ASP A 171 0.06 12.77 13.84
CA ASP A 171 -0.58 12.96 15.15
C ASP A 171 -1.75 11.98 15.35
N GLU A 172 -2.45 11.67 14.28
CA GLU A 172 -3.53 10.69 14.22
C GLU A 172 -3.00 9.28 14.49
N ASP A 173 -1.90 8.88 13.85
CA ASP A 173 -1.30 7.54 14.05
C ASP A 173 -0.78 7.36 15.48
N ILE A 174 -0.14 8.39 16.03
CA ILE A 174 0.37 8.36 17.41
C ILE A 174 -0.80 8.32 18.40
N ALA A 175 -1.84 9.13 18.22
CA ALA A 175 -3.02 9.10 19.06
C ALA A 175 -3.73 7.74 18.99
N ALA A 176 -3.83 7.16 17.79
CA ALA A 176 -4.43 5.87 17.55
C ALA A 176 -3.65 4.74 18.27
N VAL A 177 -2.32 4.67 18.09
CA VAL A 177 -1.51 3.60 18.68
C VAL A 177 -1.47 3.71 20.21
N ILE A 178 -1.39 4.92 20.76
CA ILE A 178 -1.42 5.13 22.21
C ILE A 178 -2.79 4.75 22.78
N THR A 179 -3.87 5.12 22.10
CA THR A 179 -5.23 4.73 22.50
C THR A 179 -5.41 3.21 22.46
N PHE A 180 -4.92 2.56 21.41
CA PHE A 180 -4.91 1.10 21.32
C PHE A 180 -4.15 0.47 22.49
N ILE A 181 -2.91 0.91 22.76
CA ILE A 181 -2.08 0.38 23.85
C ILE A 181 -2.77 0.58 25.22
N ARG A 182 -3.29 1.77 25.49
CA ARG A 182 -3.91 2.15 26.77
C ARG A 182 -5.28 1.49 27.01
N GLY A 183 -6.02 1.20 25.95
CA GLY A 183 -7.34 0.57 26.01
C GLY A 183 -7.38 -0.93 25.73
N ASN A 184 -6.22 -1.58 25.49
CA ASN A 184 -6.21 -2.99 25.12
C ASN A 184 -6.59 -3.91 26.29
N LYS A 185 -7.85 -4.34 26.31
CA LYS A 185 -8.41 -5.22 27.34
C LYS A 185 -7.75 -6.60 27.40
N GLU A 186 -7.24 -7.11 26.28
CA GLU A 186 -6.51 -8.40 26.24
C GLU A 186 -5.24 -8.34 27.10
N TRP A 187 -4.69 -7.14 27.27
CA TRP A 187 -3.50 -6.86 28.07
C TRP A 187 -3.82 -6.42 29.49
N GLY A 188 -5.11 -6.40 29.86
CA GLY A 188 -5.58 -5.86 31.14
C GLY A 188 -5.54 -4.33 31.20
N ASN A 189 -5.33 -3.65 30.07
CA ASN A 189 -5.26 -2.19 30.04
C ASN A 189 -6.65 -1.57 29.94
N ASN A 190 -6.89 -0.52 30.72
CA ASN A 190 -8.16 0.22 30.75
C ASN A 190 -7.94 1.70 31.14
N ALA A 191 -7.03 2.37 30.44
CA ALA A 191 -6.74 3.78 30.62
C ALA A 191 -7.40 4.62 29.50
N GLY A 192 -7.65 5.90 29.80
CA GLY A 192 -8.29 6.82 28.86
C GLY A 192 -7.51 7.00 27.54
N PRO A 193 -8.17 7.34 26.43
CA PRO A 193 -7.54 7.47 25.12
C PRO A 193 -6.57 8.67 25.06
N ALA A 194 -5.77 8.70 24.00
CA ALA A 194 -5.04 9.89 23.57
C ALA A 194 -5.73 10.49 22.34
N THR A 195 -5.83 11.82 22.30
CA THR A 195 -6.44 12.54 21.16
C THR A 195 -5.36 13.12 20.24
N PRO A 196 -5.63 13.26 18.92
CA PRO A 196 -4.69 13.92 18.00
C PRO A 196 -4.35 15.35 18.46
N ALA A 197 -5.31 16.07 19.04
CA ALA A 197 -5.08 17.41 19.59
C ALA A 197 -4.03 17.44 20.72
N GLN A 198 -4.08 16.47 21.64
CA GLN A 198 -3.06 16.33 22.69
C GLN A 198 -1.69 15.99 22.10
N VAL A 199 -1.64 15.09 21.12
CA VAL A 199 -0.39 14.73 20.44
C VAL A 199 0.22 15.94 19.76
N LYS A 200 -0.60 16.70 19.01
CA LYS A 200 -0.17 17.92 18.36
C LYS A 200 0.35 18.96 19.35
N ALA A 201 -0.40 19.23 20.43
CA ALA A 201 0.02 20.19 21.44
C ALA A 201 1.37 19.81 22.07
N ILE A 202 1.59 18.52 22.37
CA ILE A 202 2.86 18.04 22.90
C ILE A 202 3.95 18.09 21.84
N ARG A 203 3.67 17.74 20.58
CA ARG A 203 4.62 17.81 19.46
C ARG A 203 5.15 19.23 19.29
N ASP A 204 4.26 20.21 19.31
CA ASP A 204 4.62 21.63 19.19
C ASP A 204 5.42 22.06 20.44
N ALA A 205 4.97 21.69 21.64
CA ALA A 205 5.66 22.00 22.89
C ALA A 205 7.05 21.34 23.02
N THR A 206 7.33 20.28 22.27
CA THR A 206 8.64 19.59 22.24
C THR A 206 9.44 19.85 20.98
N GLU A 207 9.04 20.80 20.13
CA GLU A 207 9.74 21.12 18.90
C GLU A 207 11.22 21.47 19.15
N SER A 208 11.49 22.27 20.18
CA SER A 208 12.85 22.68 20.57
C SER A 208 13.75 21.53 21.03
N ARG A 209 13.18 20.39 21.45
CA ARG A 209 13.94 19.19 21.81
C ARG A 209 14.38 18.40 20.57
N GLY A 210 13.66 18.52 19.45
CA GLY A 210 13.94 17.78 18.22
C GLY A 210 13.70 16.26 18.34
N THR A 211 13.92 15.54 17.24
CA THR A 211 13.63 14.10 17.15
C THR A 211 14.63 13.23 17.92
N TYR A 212 15.91 13.59 17.91
CA TYR A 212 17.00 12.73 18.39
C TYR A 212 17.51 13.06 19.79
N THR A 213 16.65 13.64 20.63
CA THR A 213 16.95 13.89 22.05
C THR A 213 15.93 13.16 22.93
N PRO A 214 16.16 11.86 23.19
CA PRO A 214 15.24 11.04 23.98
C PRO A 214 15.01 11.57 25.39
N TRP A 215 13.83 11.29 25.92
CA TRP A 215 13.52 11.59 27.31
C TRP A 215 14.23 10.63 28.25
N THR A 216 14.47 11.07 29.47
CA THR A 216 14.77 10.17 30.60
C THR A 216 13.53 9.97 31.45
N ALA A 217 13.45 8.84 32.16
CA ALA A 217 12.36 8.60 33.10
C ALA A 217 12.28 9.70 34.17
N ALA A 218 13.42 10.18 34.65
CA ALA A 218 13.50 11.25 35.64
C ALA A 218 12.85 12.55 35.15
N GLU A 219 13.12 12.97 33.90
CA GLU A 219 12.49 14.16 33.32
C GLU A 219 10.96 13.99 33.23
N LEU A 220 10.50 12.86 32.69
CA LEU A 220 9.07 12.61 32.49
C LEU A 220 8.29 12.52 33.80
N LEU A 221 8.91 12.06 34.88
CA LEU A 221 8.27 12.00 36.19
C LEU A 221 8.01 13.39 36.80
N THR A 222 8.76 14.41 36.38
CA THR A 222 8.48 15.81 36.77
C THR A 222 7.32 16.44 35.99
N ILE A 223 6.95 15.84 34.85
CA ILE A 223 5.84 16.32 34.02
C ILE A 223 4.52 15.78 34.56
N PRO A 224 3.47 16.62 34.67
CA PRO A 224 2.12 16.17 34.99
C PRO A 224 1.63 15.08 34.04
N VAL A 225 0.95 14.07 34.60
CA VAL A 225 0.40 12.94 33.81
C VAL A 225 -0.74 13.36 32.89
N LYS A 226 -1.45 14.43 33.25
CA LYS A 226 -2.53 15.09 32.50
C LYS A 226 -2.30 16.60 32.51
N ASP A 227 -2.84 17.29 31.53
CA ASP A 227 -2.89 18.76 31.48
C ASP A 227 -3.77 19.34 32.60
#